data_AF-A0A2V6VFC3-F1
#
_entry.id   AF-A0A2V6VFC3-F1
#
_cell.length_a   1.000
_cell.length_b   1.000
_cell.length_c   1.000
_cell.angle_alpha   90.00
_cell.angle_beta   90.00
_cell.angle_gamma   90.00
#
_symmetry.space_group_name_H-M   'P 1'
#
loop_
_entity.id
_entity.type
_entity.pdbx_description
1 polymer ?
#
loop_
_entity_poly.entity_id
_entity_poly.type
_entity_poly.pdbx_seq_one_letter_code
_entity_poly.pdbx_strand_id
1 'polypeptide(L)'
;MALAQAPPADGAAMAQIVGCTPRVISRWGDAILAAVARAHALADDALPVLERRPRPRIPGAVARRIEALRQWRSDAAPRFGLEPGLLLPNRLIGAVAAARPGDPGALASVDGVRRWRAETFGTEIVAVLASA
;
A
#
# COMPACT_ATOMS: atom_id res chain seq x y z
N MET A 1 -7.16 -12.40 -14.67
CA MET A 1 -7.29 -13.69 -13.95
C MET A 1 -8.21 -14.70 -14.65
N ALA A 2 -9.06 -14.31 -15.61
CA ALA A 2 -10.06 -15.22 -16.20
C ALA A 2 -9.48 -16.51 -16.81
N LEU A 3 -8.39 -16.43 -17.59
CA LEU A 3 -7.70 -17.60 -18.18
C LEU A 3 -7.20 -18.63 -17.16
N ALA A 4 -6.76 -18.18 -15.97
CA ALA A 4 -6.26 -19.08 -14.93
C ALA A 4 -7.39 -19.67 -14.07
N GLN A 5 -8.54 -19.00 -14.00
CA GLN A 5 -9.72 -19.49 -13.28
C GLN A 5 -10.55 -20.46 -14.12
N ALA A 6 -10.55 -20.28 -15.44
CA ALA A 6 -11.21 -21.15 -16.42
C ALA A 6 -10.21 -21.48 -17.55
N PRO A 7 -9.29 -22.44 -17.34
CA PRO A 7 -8.30 -22.82 -18.35
C PRO A 7 -9.02 -23.38 -19.60
N PRO A 8 -8.83 -22.77 -20.78
CA PRO A 8 -9.49 -23.24 -22.00
C PRO A 8 -8.86 -24.53 -22.51
N ALA A 9 -9.70 -25.47 -22.95
CA ALA A 9 -9.25 -26.71 -23.57
C ALA A 9 -8.90 -26.53 -25.06
N ASP A 10 -9.48 -25.54 -25.72
CA ASP A 10 -9.30 -25.25 -27.15
C ASP A 10 -9.52 -23.76 -27.47
N GLY A 11 -9.35 -23.39 -28.74
CA GLY A 11 -9.54 -22.02 -29.21
C GLY A 11 -10.99 -21.52 -29.12
N ALA A 12 -11.98 -22.41 -29.18
CA ALA A 12 -13.40 -22.03 -29.08
C ALA A 12 -13.77 -21.70 -27.62
N ALA A 13 -13.29 -22.50 -26.67
CA ALA A 13 -13.38 -22.23 -25.23
C ALA A 13 -12.63 -20.95 -24.87
N MET A 14 -11.47 -20.71 -25.48
CA MET A 14 -10.71 -19.48 -25.29
C MET A 14 -11.49 -18.25 -25.76
N ALA A 15 -12.23 -18.33 -26.87
CA ALA A 15 -13.05 -17.23 -27.38
C ALA A 15 -14.18 -16.79 -26.45
N GLN A 16 -14.60 -17.64 -25.50
CA GLN A 16 -15.59 -17.29 -24.48
C GLN A 16 -14.98 -16.50 -23.31
N ILE A 17 -13.65 -16.44 -23.21
CA ILE A 17 -12.96 -15.77 -22.12
C ILE A 17 -12.79 -14.29 -22.45
N VAL A 18 -13.32 -13.41 -21.59
CA VAL A 18 -13.18 -11.96 -21.71
C VAL A 18 -11.71 -11.57 -21.87
N GLY A 19 -11.39 -10.88 -22.98
CA GLY A 19 -10.03 -10.46 -23.34
C GLY A 19 -9.36 -11.35 -24.39
N CYS A 20 -9.86 -12.55 -24.66
CA CYS A 20 -9.37 -13.44 -25.72
C CYS A 20 -10.06 -13.11 -27.06
N THR A 21 -9.75 -11.95 -27.61
CA THR A 21 -10.27 -11.54 -28.93
C THR A 21 -9.72 -12.43 -30.05
N PRO A 22 -10.36 -12.48 -31.24
CA PRO A 22 -9.86 -13.29 -32.37
C PRO A 22 -8.40 -13.00 -32.74
N ARG A 23 -7.96 -11.74 -32.59
CA ARG A 23 -6.56 -11.34 -32.83
C ARG A 23 -5.60 -11.91 -31.78
N VAL A 24 -6.02 -12.04 -30.53
CA VAL A 24 -5.24 -12.66 -29.45
C VAL A 24 -5.16 -14.16 -29.67
N ILE A 25 -6.28 -14.80 -30.00
CA ILE A 25 -6.34 -16.25 -30.25
C ILE A 25 -5.46 -16.61 -31.45
N SER A 26 -5.57 -15.88 -32.55
CA SER A 26 -4.75 -16.13 -33.75
C SER A 26 -3.25 -15.96 -33.49
N ARG A 27 -2.85 -15.05 -32.59
CA ARG A 27 -1.43 -14.74 -32.34
C ARG A 27 -0.82 -15.58 -31.21
N TRP A 28 -1.60 -15.91 -30.19
CA TRP A 28 -1.12 -16.48 -28.92
C TRP A 28 -1.89 -17.71 -28.47
N GLY A 29 -2.93 -18.15 -29.18
CA GLY A 29 -3.80 -19.26 -28.79
C GLY A 29 -3.02 -20.54 -28.52
N ASP A 30 -2.17 -20.95 -29.44
CA ASP A 30 -1.35 -22.16 -29.30
C ASP A 30 -0.39 -22.07 -28.10
N ALA A 31 0.23 -20.91 -27.89
CA ALA A 31 1.13 -20.69 -26.77
C ALA A 31 0.39 -20.75 -25.41
N ILE A 32 -0.84 -20.23 -25.36
CA ILE A 32 -1.70 -20.27 -24.18
C ILE A 32 -2.15 -21.71 -23.90
N LEU A 33 -2.64 -22.45 -24.90
CA LEU A 33 -3.04 -23.85 -24.75
C LEU A 33 -1.86 -24.73 -24.32
N ALA A 34 -0.68 -24.51 -24.89
CA ALA A 34 0.53 -25.21 -24.48
C ALA A 34 0.92 -24.88 -23.03
N ALA A 35 0.72 -23.65 -22.57
CA ALA A 35 0.96 -23.27 -21.18
C ALA A 35 -0.02 -23.93 -20.21
N VAL A 36 -1.30 -24.01 -20.57
CA VAL A 36 -2.33 -24.73 -19.82
C VAL A 36 -2.00 -26.22 -19.72
N ALA A 37 -1.61 -26.85 -20.83
CA ALA A 37 -1.20 -28.25 -20.85
C ALA A 37 0.02 -28.51 -19.95
N ARG A 38 1.04 -27.64 -19.99
CA ARG A 38 2.20 -27.72 -19.09
C ARG A 38 1.80 -27.58 -17.62
N ALA A 39 0.87 -26.69 -17.31
CA ALA A 39 0.39 -26.50 -15.95
C ALA A 39 -0.35 -27.74 -15.41
N HIS A 40 -1.20 -28.37 -16.24
CA HIS A 40 -1.91 -29.61 -15.87
C HIS A 40 -0.99 -30.83 -15.76
N ALA A 41 0.14 -30.84 -16.47
CA ALA A 41 1.13 -31.91 -16.38
C ALA A 41 2.08 -31.76 -15.18
N LEU A 42 2.02 -30.64 -14.44
CA LEU A 42 2.89 -30.39 -13.31
C LEU A 42 2.39 -31.18 -12.09
N ALA A 43 3.29 -31.87 -11.41
CA ALA A 43 2.98 -32.55 -10.16
C ALA A 43 2.67 -31.53 -9.04
N ASP A 44 1.82 -31.93 -8.08
CA ASP A 44 1.36 -31.05 -7.00
C ASP A 44 2.52 -30.46 -6.16
N ASP A 45 3.61 -31.21 -6.00
CA ASP A 45 4.81 -30.81 -5.26
C ASP A 45 5.70 -29.81 -6.00
N ALA A 46 5.52 -29.67 -7.32
CA ALA A 46 6.22 -28.72 -8.17
C ALA A 46 5.41 -27.43 -8.40
N LEU A 47 4.19 -27.33 -7.88
CA LEU A 47 3.37 -26.11 -7.97
C LEU A 47 4.01 -24.94 -7.20
N PRO A 48 4.01 -23.72 -7.76
CA PRO A 48 4.55 -22.56 -7.06
C PRO A 48 3.71 -22.23 -5.83
N VAL A 49 4.36 -22.12 -4.67
CA VAL A 49 3.71 -21.71 -3.43
C VAL A 49 3.56 -20.19 -3.45
N LEU A 50 2.31 -19.71 -3.30
CA LEU A 50 2.07 -18.28 -3.12
C LEU A 50 2.68 -17.81 -1.80
N GLU A 51 3.77 -17.04 -1.86
CA GLU A 51 4.35 -16.39 -0.69
C GLU A 51 3.34 -15.42 -0.06
N ARG A 52 2.64 -15.86 0.97
CA ARG A 52 1.78 -14.99 1.78
C ARG A 52 2.66 -14.19 2.73
N ARG A 53 3.10 -13.00 2.31
CA ARG A 53 3.72 -12.07 3.26
C ARG A 53 2.66 -11.62 4.26
N PRO A 54 2.84 -11.86 5.58
CA PRO A 54 1.92 -11.32 6.56
C PRO A 54 1.91 -9.81 6.45
N ARG A 55 0.71 -9.22 6.49
CA ARG A 55 0.59 -7.76 6.55
C ARG A 55 1.33 -7.28 7.80
N PRO A 56 2.18 -6.24 7.72
CA PRO A 56 2.83 -5.67 8.88
C PRO A 56 1.78 -5.30 9.93
N ARG A 57 1.88 -5.88 11.13
CA ARG A 57 0.92 -5.62 12.21
C ARG A 57 1.29 -4.29 12.86
N ILE A 58 0.57 -3.23 12.51
CA ILE A 58 0.71 -1.93 13.16
C ILE A 58 0.12 -2.05 14.57
N PRO A 59 0.88 -1.79 15.65
CA PRO A 59 0.35 -1.82 17.01
C PRO A 59 -0.82 -0.82 17.14
N GLY A 60 -1.86 -1.19 17.91
CA GLY A 60 -3.05 -0.34 18.08
C GLY A 60 -2.73 1.08 18.56
N ALA A 61 -1.73 1.23 19.43
CA ALA A 61 -1.26 2.54 19.88
C ALA A 61 -0.69 3.40 18.74
N VAL A 62 0.04 2.80 17.79
CA VAL A 62 0.57 3.52 16.62
C VAL A 62 -0.58 3.91 15.68
N ALA A 63 -1.56 3.02 15.49
CA ALA A 63 -2.75 3.32 14.68
C ALA A 63 -3.55 4.50 15.26
N ARG A 64 -3.75 4.56 16.59
CA ARG A 64 -4.41 5.70 17.25
C ARG A 64 -3.66 7.01 17.05
N ARG A 65 -2.33 7.01 17.16
CA ARG A 65 -1.50 8.20 16.89
C ARG A 65 -1.56 8.64 15.43
N ILE A 66 -1.57 7.70 14.49
CA ILE A 66 -1.75 8.01 13.06
C ILE A 66 -3.07 8.75 12.86
N GLU A 67 -4.15 8.27 13.48
CA GLU A 67 -5.45 8.90 13.35
C GLU A 67 -5.50 10.28 14.01
N ALA A 68 -4.96 10.40 15.23
CA ALA A 68 -4.87 11.68 15.92
C ALA A 68 -4.09 12.72 15.12
N LEU A 69 -2.97 12.33 14.49
CA LEU A 69 -2.19 13.21 13.60
C LEU A 69 -2.93 13.58 12.32
N ARG A 70 -3.73 12.67 11.75
CA ARG A 70 -4.57 12.96 10.58
C ARG A 70 -5.63 13.99 10.91
N GLN A 71 -6.31 13.81 12.04
CA GLN A 71 -7.33 14.73 12.53
C GLN A 71 -6.73 16.11 12.79
N TRP A 72 -5.68 16.18 13.60
CA TRP A 72 -4.96 17.42 13.88
C TRP A 72 -4.53 18.14 12.59
N ARG A 73 -3.98 17.41 11.62
CA ARG A 73 -3.56 17.99 10.34
C ARG A 73 -4.72 18.59 9.56
N SER A 74 -5.88 17.94 9.54
CA SER A 74 -7.08 18.47 8.88
C SER A 74 -7.56 19.76 9.53
N ASP A 75 -7.46 19.85 10.86
CA ASP A 75 -7.88 21.03 11.62
C ASP A 75 -6.84 22.17 11.56
N ALA A 76 -5.55 21.83 11.52
CA ALA A 76 -4.44 22.77 11.49
C ALA A 76 -4.21 23.38 10.09
N ALA A 77 -4.42 22.62 9.02
CA ALA A 77 -4.17 23.09 7.65
C ALA A 77 -4.87 24.43 7.32
N PRO A 78 -6.18 24.61 7.60
CA PRO A 78 -6.85 25.89 7.42
C PRO A 78 -6.32 27.00 8.32
N ARG A 79 -5.98 26.69 9.58
CA ARG A 79 -5.45 27.67 10.57
C ARG A 79 -4.14 28.31 10.09
N PHE A 80 -3.31 27.54 9.39
CA PHE A 80 -2.03 28.01 8.86
C PHE A 80 -2.12 28.45 7.38
N GLY A 81 -3.28 28.32 6.73
CA GLY A 81 -3.42 28.58 5.30
C GLY A 81 -2.55 27.67 4.43
N LEU A 82 -2.29 26.43 4.90
CA LEU A 82 -1.41 25.46 4.23
C LEU A 82 -2.19 24.24 3.78
N GLU A 83 -1.75 23.64 2.68
CA GLU A 83 -2.22 22.33 2.27
C GLU A 83 -1.83 21.24 3.30
N PRO A 84 -2.72 20.28 3.64
CA PRO A 84 -2.43 19.22 4.59
C PRO A 84 -1.14 18.46 4.27
N GLY A 85 -0.91 18.19 2.97
CA GLY A 85 0.30 17.50 2.50
C GLY A 85 1.60 18.28 2.74
N LEU A 86 1.53 19.61 2.81
CA LEU A 86 2.68 20.48 3.10
C LEU A 86 2.95 20.56 4.61
N LEU A 87 1.88 20.63 5.40
CA LEU A 87 1.94 20.69 6.86
C LEU A 87 2.51 19.39 7.44
N LEU A 88 1.90 18.24 7.12
CA LEU A 88 2.41 16.93 7.52
C LEU A 88 2.11 15.87 6.43
N PRO A 89 3.10 15.57 5.55
CA PRO A 89 2.96 14.55 4.51
C PRO A 89 2.52 13.18 5.05
N ASN A 90 1.69 12.45 4.29
CA ASN A 90 1.23 11.10 4.68
C ASN A 90 2.38 10.14 5.02
N ARG A 91 3.51 10.24 4.30
CA ARG A 91 4.72 9.44 4.57
C ARG A 91 5.33 9.72 5.95
N LEU A 92 5.20 10.94 6.47
CA LEU A 92 5.74 11.33 7.77
C LEU A 92 4.79 10.98 8.92
N ILE A 93 3.47 10.94 8.69
CA ILE A 93 2.49 10.58 9.74
C ILE A 93 2.84 9.23 10.38
N GLY A 94 3.09 8.21 9.54
CA GLY A 94 3.44 6.87 10.04
C GLY A 94 4.76 6.86 10.81
N ALA A 95 5.78 7.52 10.29
CA ALA A 95 7.10 7.59 10.92
C ALA A 95 7.05 8.34 12.28
N VAL A 96 6.36 9.48 12.33
CA VAL A 96 6.20 10.29 13.54
C VAL A 96 5.35 9.56 14.58
N ALA A 97 4.26 8.91 14.17
CA ALA A 97 3.42 8.12 15.07
C ALA A 97 4.16 6.92 15.69
N ALA A 98 5.04 6.27 14.91
CA ALA A 98 5.87 5.17 15.37
C ALA A 98 7.00 5.65 16.31
N ALA A 99 7.67 6.76 15.96
CA ALA A 99 8.76 7.32 16.75
C ALA A 99 8.30 7.95 18.07
N ARG A 100 7.07 8.49 18.11
CA ARG A 100 6.46 9.18 19.27
C ARG A 100 7.44 10.19 19.93
N PRO A 101 7.91 11.20 19.19
CA PRO A 101 8.78 12.24 19.76
C PRO A 101 8.11 12.92 20.96
N GLY A 102 8.87 13.07 22.04
CA GLY A 102 8.42 13.70 23.28
C GLY A 102 8.59 15.22 23.31
N ASP A 103 9.32 15.77 22.35
CA ASP A 103 9.62 17.20 22.25
C ASP A 103 9.91 17.60 20.78
N PRO A 104 9.88 18.91 20.45
CA PRO A 104 10.17 19.38 19.10
C PRO A 104 11.57 19.01 18.58
N GLY A 105 12.59 18.89 19.44
CA GLY A 105 13.93 18.47 19.06
C GLY A 105 13.98 17.00 18.62
N ALA A 106 13.30 16.12 19.36
CA ALA A 106 13.11 14.72 18.99
C ALA A 106 12.30 14.60 17.69
N LEU A 107 11.30 15.47 17.46
CA LEU A 107 10.56 15.52 16.20
C LEU A 107 11.45 15.92 15.03
N ALA A 108 12.37 16.86 15.20
CA ALA A 108 13.32 17.27 14.17
C ALA A 108 14.32 16.18 13.80
N SER A 109 14.50 15.18 14.68
CA SER A 109 15.38 14.02 14.46
C SER A 109 14.69 12.89 13.70
N VAL A 110 13.38 12.98 13.44
CA VAL A 110 12.65 12.01 12.61
C VAL A 110 13.03 12.22 11.15
N ASP A 111 13.44 11.15 10.48
CA ASP A 111 13.88 11.22 9.08
C ASP A 111 12.82 11.85 8.16
N GLY A 112 13.25 12.81 7.36
CA GLY A 112 12.39 13.61 6.48
C GLY A 112 11.61 14.75 7.14
N VAL A 113 11.66 14.92 8.48
CA VAL A 113 11.14 16.13 9.14
C VAL A 113 12.18 17.25 9.01
N ARG A 114 11.78 18.36 8.36
CA ARG A 114 12.61 19.56 8.27
C ARG A 114 12.56 20.34 9.58
N ARG A 115 13.69 20.96 9.96
CA ARG A 115 13.84 21.77 11.18
C ARG A 115 12.73 22.80 11.38
N TRP A 116 12.41 23.58 10.34
CA TRP A 116 11.34 24.59 10.41
C TRP A 116 9.98 23.98 10.80
N ARG A 117 9.67 22.75 10.36
CA ARG A 117 8.40 22.09 10.68
C ARG A 117 8.31 21.76 12.17
N ALA A 118 9.42 21.31 12.74
CA ALA A 118 9.52 21.04 14.16
C ALA A 118 9.46 22.33 14.99
N GLU A 119 10.08 23.41 14.51
CA GLU A 119 10.04 24.72 15.18
C GLU A 119 8.63 25.34 15.13
N THR A 120 7.91 25.23 14.01
CA THR A 120 6.58 25.85 13.85
C THR A 120 5.45 25.01 14.45
N PHE A 121 5.47 23.68 14.24
CA PHE A 121 4.33 22.81 14.60
C PHE A 121 4.69 21.75 15.64
N GLY A 122 5.95 21.67 16.08
CA GLY A 122 6.40 20.59 16.94
C GLY A 122 5.66 20.53 18.27
N THR A 123 5.33 21.67 18.85
CA THR A 123 4.56 21.74 20.11
C THR A 123 3.16 21.12 19.95
N GLU A 124 2.42 21.46 18.88
CA GLU A 124 1.09 20.89 18.64
C GLU A 124 1.18 19.39 18.30
N ILE A 125 2.14 18.99 17.48
CA ILE A 125 2.36 17.58 17.10
C ILE A 125 2.67 16.72 18.33
N VAL A 126 3.58 17.18 19.20
CA VAL A 126 3.96 16.47 20.42
C VAL A 126 2.77 16.36 21.37
N ALA A 127 1.97 17.41 21.51
CA ALA A 127 0.76 17.38 22.34
C ALA A 127 -0.26 16.34 21.84
N VAL A 128 -0.47 16.25 20.52
CA VAL A 128 -1.35 15.24 19.89
C VAL A 128 -0.82 13.82 20.11
N LEU A 129 0.51 13.63 20.08
CA LEU A 129 1.13 12.32 20.35
C LEU A 129 1.11 11.92 21.82
N ALA A 130 1.07 12.89 22.73
CA ALA A 130 0.97 12.65 24.17
C ALA A 130 -0.44 12.18 24.57
N SER A 131 -1.49 12.63 23.87
CA SER A 131 -2.89 12.31 24.17
C SER A 131 -3.45 11.05 23.46
N ALA A 132 -2.64 10.37 22.62
CA ALA A 132 -3.05 9.21 21.80
C ALA A 132 -2.32 7.88 22.12
#